data_AF-A0A139N7U6-F1
#
_entry.id   AF-A0A139N7U6-F1
#
_cell.length_a   1.000
_cell.length_b   1.000
_cell.length_c   1.000
_cell.angle_alpha   90.00
_cell.angle_beta   90.00
_cell.angle_gamma   90.00
#
_symmetry.space_group_name_H-M   'P 1'
#
loop_
_entity.id
_entity.type
_entity.pdbx_description
1 polymer ?
#
loop_
_entity_poly.entity_id
_entity_poly.type
_entity_poly.pdbx_seq_one_letter_code
_entity_poly.pdbx_strand_id
1 'polypeptide(L)'
;MVQKFDERLDYKELKVESGGVTLQEGRDYTIEKTGQTVTVKMTPEYLKGNSSSDIIITYKTATNKKVEEKGSEKIDNTVTLHVDNLSAPSNQVSTALLYEKHHEFVSGTPGKELPQEVKDLLPATEKNLSNGSQVTPTQPSQTEVKTAEGTWNFKSYDKTSETINGADAHFIGTWEFTPRPTYKATHEFVSGTSGKELPQEVKSLLPADQTDLKDGSQDSDSTKSKRKLRQQKVHGASSHTTRLLKPSMERMLTS
;
A
#
# COMPACT_ATOMS: atom_id res chain seq x y z
N MET A 1 41.87 -6.09 20.95
CA MET A 1 40.94 -6.70 19.97
C MET A 1 40.29 -5.58 19.18
N VAL A 2 40.29 -5.68 17.85
CA VAL A 2 39.73 -4.67 16.93
C VAL A 2 38.53 -5.28 16.24
N GLN A 3 37.40 -4.60 16.33
CA GLN A 3 36.14 -5.02 15.73
C GLN A 3 35.63 -3.93 14.80
N LYS A 4 35.37 -4.26 13.53
CA LYS A 4 34.75 -3.34 12.57
C LYS A 4 33.35 -3.84 12.23
N PHE A 5 32.33 -3.09 12.64
CA PHE A 5 30.94 -3.43 12.36
C PHE A 5 30.54 -3.05 10.94
N ASP A 6 29.62 -3.82 10.36
CA ASP A 6 28.89 -3.45 9.14
C ASP A 6 28.17 -2.11 9.35
N GLU A 7 28.08 -1.27 8.33
CA GLU A 7 27.44 0.06 8.43
C GLU A 7 25.97 -0.01 8.82
N ARG A 8 25.33 -1.15 8.61
CA ARG A 8 23.93 -1.42 8.97
C ARG A 8 23.74 -1.70 10.46
N LEU A 9 24.82 -1.76 11.25
CA LEU A 9 24.78 -2.01 12.68
C LEU A 9 25.20 -0.79 13.50
N ASP A 10 24.40 -0.43 14.49
CA ASP A 10 24.76 0.49 15.53
C ASP A 10 25.36 -0.26 16.72
N TYR A 11 26.63 0.01 17.03
CA TYR A 11 27.23 -0.39 18.30
C TYR A 11 26.51 0.28 19.48
N LYS A 12 26.14 -0.52 20.50
CA LYS A 12 25.49 -0.05 21.73
C LYS A 12 26.43 -0.09 22.92
N GLU A 13 26.91 -1.27 23.28
CA GLU A 13 27.78 -1.47 24.44
C GLU A 13 28.58 -2.77 24.29
N LEU A 14 29.55 -2.98 25.19
CA LEU A 14 30.23 -4.26 25.32
C LEU A 14 30.46 -4.63 26.79
N LYS A 15 30.67 -5.92 27.03
CA LYS A 15 31.13 -6.48 28.30
C LYS A 15 32.40 -7.28 28.05
N VAL A 16 33.37 -7.18 28.94
CA VAL A 16 34.62 -7.97 28.91
C VAL A 16 34.70 -8.85 30.14
N GLU A 17 35.03 -10.12 29.94
CA GLU A 17 35.15 -11.11 31.02
C GLU A 17 36.43 -11.93 30.85
N SER A 18 37.03 -12.35 31.96
CA SER A 18 38.13 -13.32 31.94
C SER A 18 38.10 -14.17 33.21
N GLY A 19 38.26 -15.49 33.06
CA GLY A 19 38.24 -16.43 34.19
C GLY A 19 36.95 -16.37 35.04
N GLY A 20 35.81 -16.02 34.43
CA GLY A 20 34.53 -15.85 35.13
C GLY A 20 34.35 -14.50 35.86
N VAL A 21 35.32 -13.59 35.76
CA VAL A 21 35.26 -12.24 36.35
C VAL A 21 34.92 -11.22 35.26
N THR A 22 33.98 -10.32 35.54
CA THR A 22 33.72 -9.15 34.69
C THR A 22 34.80 -8.10 34.92
N LEU A 23 35.50 -7.74 33.85
CA LEU A 23 36.56 -6.74 33.87
C LEU A 23 35.97 -5.32 33.87
N GLN A 24 36.73 -4.36 34.39
CA GLN A 24 36.32 -2.97 34.55
C GLN A 24 36.95 -2.08 33.48
N GLU A 25 36.12 -1.30 32.77
CA GLU A 25 36.61 -0.28 31.86
C GLU A 25 37.40 0.81 32.61
N GLY A 26 38.48 1.30 32.00
CA GLY A 26 39.45 2.24 32.57
C GLY A 26 40.53 1.55 33.41
N ARG A 27 40.17 0.50 34.16
CA ARG A 27 41.11 -0.26 35.00
C ARG A 27 41.77 -1.41 34.24
N ASP A 28 40.96 -2.33 33.72
CA ASP A 28 41.44 -3.58 33.12
C ASP A 28 41.56 -3.45 31.60
N TYR A 29 40.69 -2.65 30.99
CA TYR A 29 40.71 -2.36 29.56
C TYR A 29 40.19 -0.95 29.26
N THR A 30 40.47 -0.44 28.06
CA THR A 30 39.90 0.80 27.52
C THR A 30 39.21 0.53 26.20
N ILE A 31 38.16 1.30 25.89
CA ILE A 31 37.45 1.24 24.61
C ILE A 31 37.81 2.47 23.77
N GLU A 32 38.21 2.25 22.52
CA GLU A 32 38.33 3.29 21.52
C GLU A 32 37.33 3.05 20.39
N LYS A 33 36.54 4.06 20.05
CA LYS A 33 35.58 3.99 18.95
C LYS A 33 35.94 5.00 17.88
N THR A 34 36.09 4.54 16.64
CA THR A 34 36.30 5.39 15.46
C THR A 34 35.38 4.92 14.34
N GLY A 35 34.32 5.68 14.06
CA GLY A 35 33.27 5.25 13.13
C GLY A 35 32.65 3.91 13.56
N GLN A 36 32.66 2.92 12.66
CA GLN A 36 32.18 1.55 12.91
C GLN A 36 33.21 0.65 13.59
N THR A 37 34.42 1.14 13.83
CA THR A 37 35.48 0.38 14.48
C THR A 37 35.43 0.60 15.99
N VAL A 38 35.36 -0.49 16.75
CA VAL A 38 35.49 -0.55 18.21
C VAL A 38 36.74 -1.36 18.55
N THR A 39 37.65 -0.75 19.29
CA THR A 39 38.91 -1.37 19.72
C THR A 39 38.91 -1.49 21.23
N VAL A 40 39.07 -2.71 21.74
CA VAL A 40 39.31 -2.99 23.15
C VAL A 40 40.82 -3.17 23.36
N LYS A 41 41.40 -2.35 24.23
CA LYS A 41 42.83 -2.42 24.60
C LYS A 41 42.94 -2.84 26.06
N MET A 42 43.67 -3.92 26.34
CA MET A 42 43.97 -4.29 27.73
C MET A 42 44.98 -3.31 28.32
N THR A 43 44.77 -2.90 29.58
CA THR A 43 45.69 -1.93 30.21
C THR A 43 47.01 -2.60 30.58
N PRO A 44 48.10 -1.83 30.72
CA PRO A 44 49.35 -2.35 31.25
C PRO A 44 49.20 -2.99 32.65
N GLU A 45 48.26 -2.51 33.47
CA GLU A 45 47.98 -3.09 34.79
C GLU A 45 47.41 -4.51 34.66
N TYR A 46 46.45 -4.72 33.76
CA TYR A 46 45.90 -6.04 33.49
C TYR A 46 46.97 -7.02 32.96
N LEU A 47 47.81 -6.56 32.03
CA LEU A 47 48.85 -7.40 31.42
C LEU A 47 49.92 -7.84 32.42
N LYS A 48 50.26 -7.01 33.43
CA LYS A 48 51.17 -7.39 34.52
C LYS A 48 50.64 -8.54 35.37
N GLY A 49 49.32 -8.72 35.43
CA GLY A 49 48.68 -9.83 36.12
C GLY A 49 48.95 -11.19 35.48
N ASN A 50 49.45 -11.22 34.23
CA ASN A 50 49.83 -12.43 33.48
C ASN A 50 48.76 -13.54 33.55
N SER A 51 47.49 -13.17 33.43
CA SER A 51 46.38 -14.12 33.39
C SER A 51 46.46 -14.96 32.11
N SER A 52 46.32 -16.28 32.27
CA SER A 52 46.21 -17.23 31.14
C SER A 52 44.76 -17.56 30.78
N SER A 53 43.78 -16.96 31.47
CA SER A 53 42.37 -17.19 31.18
C SER A 53 41.97 -16.47 29.91
N ASP A 54 41.08 -17.08 29.13
CA ASP A 54 40.52 -16.45 27.94
C ASP A 54 39.86 -15.12 28.26
N ILE A 55 39.93 -14.19 27.32
CA ILE A 55 39.21 -12.92 27.37
C ILE A 55 38.00 -13.03 26.46
N ILE A 56 36.81 -12.92 27.04
CA ILE A 56 35.53 -12.98 26.35
C ILE A 56 35.00 -11.56 26.20
N ILE A 57 34.77 -11.11 24.98
CA ILE A 57 34.15 -9.81 24.70
C ILE A 57 32.79 -10.04 24.06
N THR A 58 31.74 -9.54 24.71
CA THR A 58 30.38 -9.60 24.20
C THR A 58 29.98 -8.21 23.72
N TYR A 59 29.75 -8.05 22.42
CA TYR A 59 29.27 -6.81 21.82
C TYR A 59 27.75 -6.84 21.69
N LYS A 60 27.08 -5.75 22.06
CA LYS A 60 25.67 -5.53 21.75
C LYS A 60 25.54 -4.52 20.62
N THR A 61 24.80 -4.91 19.59
CA THR A 61 24.51 -4.10 18.40
C THR A 61 23.03 -4.18 18.06
N ALA A 62 22.53 -3.19 17.32
CA ALA A 62 21.21 -3.25 16.70
C ALA A 62 21.31 -2.81 15.23
N THR A 63 20.43 -3.32 14.37
CA THR A 63 20.34 -2.82 13.00
C THR A 63 19.85 -1.37 12.98
N ASN A 64 20.29 -0.61 11.98
CA ASN A 64 19.82 0.75 11.71
C ASN A 64 19.11 0.81 10.35
N LYS A 65 18.57 1.99 9.97
CA LYS A 65 17.77 2.17 8.74
C LYS A 65 18.48 1.75 7.45
N LYS A 66 19.82 1.74 7.43
CA LYS A 66 20.57 1.27 6.26
C LYS A 66 20.34 -0.21 5.96
N VAL A 67 19.79 -0.99 6.90
CA VAL A 67 19.43 -2.40 6.69
C VAL A 67 18.25 -2.55 5.72
N GLU A 68 17.40 -1.53 5.61
CA GLU A 68 16.23 -1.49 4.70
C GLU A 68 16.65 -1.07 3.28
N GLU A 69 17.82 -0.45 3.12
CA GLU A 69 18.38 -0.11 1.83
C GLU A 69 18.86 -1.36 1.11
N LYS A 70 18.69 -1.38 -0.22
CA LYS A 70 19.13 -2.52 -1.03
C LYS A 70 20.63 -2.78 -0.83
N GLY A 71 20.96 -3.92 -0.23
CA GLY A 71 22.32 -4.22 0.19
C GLY A 71 22.66 -5.71 0.19
N SER A 72 23.77 -6.05 0.85
CA SER A 72 24.20 -7.44 1.01
C SER A 72 23.15 -8.28 1.74
N GLU A 73 22.94 -9.51 1.31
CA GLU A 73 21.95 -10.43 1.86
C GLU A 73 22.22 -10.85 3.31
N LYS A 74 23.48 -10.66 3.75
CA LYS A 74 23.96 -11.01 5.08
C LYS A 74 24.83 -9.91 5.66
N ILE A 75 24.85 -9.83 6.98
CA ILE A 75 25.79 -9.03 7.76
C ILE A 75 26.90 -9.96 8.23
N ASP A 76 28.11 -9.72 7.74
CA ASP A 76 29.29 -10.48 8.11
C ASP A 76 30.06 -9.78 9.23
N ASN A 77 30.71 -10.58 10.08
CA ASN A 77 31.49 -10.07 11.19
C ASN A 77 32.76 -10.90 11.45
N THR A 78 33.87 -10.20 11.66
CA THR A 78 35.17 -10.78 12.02
C THR A 78 35.86 -9.83 12.99
N VAL A 79 36.35 -10.36 14.12
CA VAL A 79 37.17 -9.61 15.07
C VAL A 79 38.64 -9.97 14.88
N THR A 80 39.55 -9.03 15.10
CA THR A 80 41.00 -9.28 15.02
C THR A 80 41.67 -9.05 16.37
N LEU A 81 42.36 -10.06 16.88
CA LEU A 81 43.24 -9.94 18.03
C LEU A 81 44.59 -9.40 17.56
N HIS A 82 45.12 -8.43 18.31
CA HIS A 82 46.49 -7.96 18.16
C HIS A 82 47.24 -8.17 19.47
N VAL A 83 48.44 -8.73 19.38
CA VAL A 83 49.40 -8.87 20.48
C VAL A 83 50.74 -8.39 19.95
N ASP A 84 51.20 -7.25 20.44
CA ASP A 84 52.33 -6.51 19.85
C ASP A 84 52.14 -6.35 18.33
N ASN A 85 53.07 -6.89 17.54
CA ASN A 85 53.04 -6.86 16.07
C ASN A 85 52.33 -8.08 15.44
N LEU A 86 51.80 -8.99 16.25
CA LEU A 86 51.08 -10.17 15.79
C LEU A 86 49.60 -9.85 15.59
N SER A 87 48.99 -10.52 14.62
CA SER A 87 47.56 -10.39 14.30
C SER A 87 46.94 -11.77 14.11
N ALA A 88 45.77 -11.98 14.71
CA ALA A 88 44.99 -13.22 14.59
C ALA A 88 43.50 -12.87 14.39
N PRO A 89 42.96 -13.02 13.17
CA PRO A 89 41.53 -12.85 12.93
C PRO A 89 40.74 -14.04 13.50
N SER A 90 39.51 -13.78 13.95
CA SER A 90 38.55 -14.84 14.27
C SER A 90 38.04 -15.52 13.00
N ASN A 91 37.28 -16.60 13.18
CA ASN A 91 36.37 -17.05 12.13
C ASN A 91 35.37 -15.92 11.80
N GLN A 92 34.92 -15.87 10.55
CA GLN A 92 33.82 -15.02 10.14
C GLN A 92 32.50 -15.63 10.61
N VAL A 93 31.59 -14.79 11.11
CA VAL A 93 30.20 -15.16 11.39
C VAL A 93 29.28 -14.32 10.52
N SER A 94 28.10 -14.86 10.16
CA SER A 94 27.14 -14.20 9.28
C SER A 94 25.75 -14.21 9.90
N THR A 95 25.05 -13.09 9.80
CA THR A 95 23.62 -12.97 10.12
C THR A 95 22.85 -12.76 8.82
N ALA A 96 21.95 -13.69 8.47
CA ALA A 96 21.09 -13.54 7.31
C ALA A 96 20.05 -12.45 7.55
N LEU A 97 19.80 -11.60 6.55
CA LEU A 97 18.67 -10.68 6.57
C LEU A 97 17.42 -11.38 6.05
N LEU A 98 16.30 -11.07 6.70
CA LEU A 98 14.98 -11.52 6.30
C LEU A 98 14.18 -10.32 5.82
N TYR A 99 13.32 -10.56 4.84
CA TYR A 99 12.58 -9.54 4.12
C TYR A 99 11.07 -9.74 4.28
N GLU A 100 10.35 -8.71 3.88
CA GLU A 100 8.91 -8.65 3.90
C GLU A 100 8.33 -8.56 2.48
N LYS A 101 7.05 -8.90 2.35
CA LYS A 101 6.26 -8.69 1.14
C LYS A 101 5.08 -7.81 1.50
N HIS A 102 5.00 -6.66 0.86
CA HIS A 102 3.95 -5.66 1.02
C HIS A 102 3.00 -5.64 -0.18
N HIS A 103 1.79 -5.18 0.10
CA HIS A 103 0.77 -4.90 -0.89
C HIS A 103 0.31 -3.45 -0.76
N GLU A 104 -0.09 -2.88 -1.88
CA GLU A 104 -0.72 -1.56 -1.93
C GLU A 104 -1.89 -1.62 -2.91
N PHE A 105 -2.98 -0.92 -2.60
CA PHE A 105 -4.08 -0.74 -3.55
C PHE A 105 -4.15 0.69 -4.06
N VAL A 106 -4.32 0.82 -5.36
CA VAL A 106 -4.48 2.09 -6.07
C VAL A 106 -5.77 2.10 -6.90
N SER A 107 -6.31 3.31 -7.10
CA SER A 107 -7.43 3.50 -8.02
C SER A 107 -6.92 3.61 -9.46
N GLY A 108 -7.46 2.76 -10.34
CA GLY A 108 -7.28 2.87 -11.78
C GLY A 108 -8.26 3.84 -12.44
N THR A 109 -9.18 4.45 -11.68
CA THR A 109 -10.17 5.41 -12.20
C THR A 109 -9.76 6.84 -11.85
N PRO A 110 -9.42 7.69 -12.85
CA PRO A 110 -8.99 9.07 -12.60
C PRO A 110 -10.00 9.86 -11.76
N GLY A 111 -9.49 10.60 -10.76
CA GLY A 111 -10.32 11.43 -9.88
C GLY A 111 -11.23 10.66 -8.91
N LYS A 112 -11.09 9.33 -8.79
CA LYS A 112 -11.79 8.52 -7.79
C LYS A 112 -10.80 7.91 -6.81
N GLU A 113 -11.02 8.16 -5.52
CA GLU A 113 -10.24 7.55 -4.44
C GLU A 113 -10.85 6.19 -4.03
N LEU A 114 -9.99 5.29 -3.54
CA LEU A 114 -10.44 3.99 -3.05
C LEU A 114 -11.25 4.16 -1.75
N PRO A 115 -12.45 3.55 -1.66
CA PRO A 115 -13.25 3.55 -0.44
C PRO A 115 -12.59 2.68 0.64
N GLN A 116 -12.95 2.88 1.90
CA GLN A 116 -12.34 2.16 3.02
C GLN A 116 -12.56 0.65 2.90
N GLU A 117 -13.73 0.25 2.42
CA GLU A 117 -14.10 -1.15 2.20
C GLU A 117 -13.17 -1.86 1.20
N VAL A 118 -12.56 -1.12 0.25
CA VAL A 118 -11.53 -1.67 -0.64
C VAL A 118 -10.17 -1.71 0.06
N LYS A 119 -9.82 -0.66 0.82
CA LYS A 119 -8.55 -0.61 1.59
C LYS A 119 -8.47 -1.71 2.65
N ASP A 120 -9.59 -2.09 3.24
CA ASP A 120 -9.69 -3.15 4.25
C ASP A 120 -9.48 -4.56 3.66
N LEU A 121 -9.52 -4.71 2.32
CA LEU A 121 -9.21 -5.97 1.63
C LEU A 121 -7.71 -6.15 1.37
N LEU A 122 -6.88 -5.18 1.77
CA LEU A 122 -5.44 -5.23 1.55
C LEU A 122 -4.84 -6.45 2.27
N PRO A 123 -4.13 -7.34 1.57
CA PRO A 123 -3.50 -8.49 2.22
C PRO A 123 -2.50 -8.06 3.29
N ALA A 124 -2.40 -8.86 4.34
CA ALA A 124 -1.41 -8.62 5.40
C ALA A 124 0.01 -8.82 4.88
N THR A 125 0.94 -8.04 5.42
CA THR A 125 2.37 -8.19 5.16
C THR A 125 2.87 -9.58 5.56
N GLU A 126 3.55 -10.24 4.62
CA GLU A 126 4.25 -11.50 4.89
C GLU A 126 5.69 -11.19 5.30
N LYS A 127 6.18 -11.86 6.36
CA LYS A 127 7.50 -11.61 6.96
C LYS A 127 8.37 -12.87 6.90
N ASN A 128 9.64 -12.71 7.27
CA ASN A 128 10.61 -13.81 7.38
C ASN A 128 10.98 -14.45 6.03
N LEU A 129 10.95 -13.68 4.95
CA LEU A 129 11.31 -14.16 3.63
C LEU A 129 12.82 -14.15 3.46
N SER A 130 13.38 -15.26 2.99
CA SER A 130 14.82 -15.35 2.73
C SER A 130 15.17 -14.71 1.40
N ASN A 131 16.36 -14.11 1.31
CA ASN A 131 16.88 -13.64 0.03
C ASN A 131 16.94 -14.76 -1.02
N GLY A 132 16.69 -14.41 -2.28
CA GLY A 132 16.64 -15.34 -3.41
C GLY A 132 15.29 -16.08 -3.54
N SER A 133 14.39 -15.94 -2.56
CA SER A 133 13.04 -16.50 -2.66
C SER A 133 12.22 -15.76 -3.71
N GLN A 134 11.57 -16.49 -4.61
CA GLN A 134 10.54 -15.93 -5.48
C GLN A 134 9.21 -15.89 -4.73
N VAL A 135 8.58 -14.72 -4.70
CA VAL A 135 7.29 -14.49 -4.04
C VAL A 135 6.24 -14.05 -5.06
N THR A 136 4.98 -14.37 -4.78
CA THR A 136 3.82 -13.97 -5.58
C THR A 136 2.86 -13.13 -4.73
N PRO A 137 2.05 -12.25 -5.35
CA PRO A 137 1.12 -11.43 -4.59
C PRO A 137 -0.03 -12.29 -4.06
N THR A 138 -0.45 -11.99 -2.83
CA THR A 138 -1.64 -12.58 -2.23
C THR A 138 -2.88 -11.88 -2.80
N GLN A 139 -3.89 -12.62 -3.26
CA GLN A 139 -5.14 -12.00 -3.72
C GLN A 139 -5.91 -11.37 -2.55
N PRO A 140 -6.64 -10.26 -2.76
CA PRO A 140 -7.59 -9.76 -1.77
C PRO A 140 -8.66 -10.82 -1.47
N SER A 141 -9.28 -10.73 -0.29
CA SER A 141 -10.36 -11.63 0.10
C SER A 141 -11.63 -11.47 -0.76
N GLN A 142 -11.78 -10.33 -1.43
CA GLN A 142 -12.83 -10.05 -2.41
C GLN A 142 -12.25 -9.28 -3.60
N THR A 143 -12.81 -9.49 -4.79
CA THR A 143 -12.41 -8.80 -6.02
C THR A 143 -13.48 -7.83 -6.53
N GLU A 144 -14.60 -7.72 -5.84
CA GLU A 144 -15.71 -6.82 -6.17
C GLU A 144 -16.25 -6.18 -4.89
N VAL A 145 -16.37 -4.85 -4.86
CA VAL A 145 -16.96 -4.09 -3.75
C VAL A 145 -18.04 -3.16 -4.29
N LYS A 146 -19.27 -3.31 -3.80
CA LYS A 146 -20.41 -2.46 -4.18
C LYS A 146 -20.55 -1.31 -3.21
N THR A 147 -20.65 -0.10 -3.74
CA THR A 147 -20.89 1.14 -3.01
C THR A 147 -22.21 1.77 -3.47
N ALA A 148 -22.61 2.88 -2.84
CA ALA A 148 -23.79 3.64 -3.27
C ALA A 148 -23.63 4.23 -4.68
N GLU A 149 -22.40 4.60 -5.07
CA GLU A 149 -22.10 5.28 -6.34
C GLU A 149 -21.87 4.30 -7.49
N GLY A 150 -21.46 3.07 -7.21
CA GLY A 150 -21.06 2.10 -8.23
C GLY A 150 -20.33 0.90 -7.65
N THR A 151 -19.62 0.17 -8.51
CA THR A 151 -18.91 -1.06 -8.15
C THR A 151 -17.43 -0.91 -8.43
N TRP A 152 -16.60 -1.18 -7.42
CA TRP A 152 -15.15 -1.32 -7.57
C TRP A 152 -14.81 -2.76 -7.91
N ASN A 153 -13.96 -2.97 -8.91
CA ASN A 153 -13.50 -4.28 -9.36
C ASN A 153 -11.98 -4.34 -9.34
N PHE A 154 -11.42 -5.37 -8.69
CA PHE A 154 -9.99 -5.64 -8.72
C PHE A 154 -9.59 -6.11 -10.12
N LYS A 155 -8.57 -5.48 -10.71
CA LYS A 155 -8.09 -5.81 -12.06
C LYS A 155 -6.96 -6.83 -11.98
N SER A 156 -5.82 -6.41 -11.46
CA SER A 156 -4.64 -7.23 -11.27
C SER A 156 -3.61 -6.49 -10.42
N TYR A 157 -2.56 -7.21 -10.03
CA TYR A 157 -1.32 -6.61 -9.58
C TYR A 157 -0.47 -6.12 -10.76
N ASP A 158 0.48 -5.23 -10.49
CA ASP A 158 1.49 -4.72 -11.41
C ASP A 158 2.41 -5.81 -11.97
N LYS A 159 2.68 -6.84 -11.17
CA LYS A 159 3.49 -8.01 -11.52
C LYS A 159 2.95 -9.29 -10.90
N THR A 160 3.24 -10.43 -11.54
CA THR A 160 2.79 -11.75 -11.09
C THR A 160 3.72 -12.38 -10.05
N SER A 161 4.98 -11.95 -10.00
CA SER A 161 5.97 -12.39 -9.02
C SER A 161 7.13 -11.41 -8.90
N GLU A 162 7.89 -11.54 -7.82
CA GLU A 162 9.12 -10.79 -7.56
C GLU A 162 10.10 -11.70 -6.82
N THR A 163 11.41 -11.55 -7.07
CA THR A 163 12.44 -12.25 -6.31
C THR A 163 13.01 -11.32 -5.26
N ILE A 164 13.02 -11.76 -4.00
CA ILE A 164 13.67 -11.02 -2.91
C ILE A 164 15.16 -10.92 -3.22
N ASN A 165 15.67 -9.70 -3.39
CA ASN A 165 17.05 -9.43 -3.76
C ASN A 165 17.61 -8.20 -3.05
N GLY A 166 17.90 -8.37 -1.77
CA GLY A 166 18.46 -7.34 -0.90
C GLY A 166 17.44 -6.32 -0.41
N ALA A 167 16.15 -6.48 -0.74
CA ALA A 167 15.07 -5.58 -0.37
C ALA A 167 13.72 -6.31 -0.34
N ASP A 168 12.75 -5.70 0.36
CA ASP A 168 11.38 -6.18 0.46
C ASP A 168 10.68 -6.21 -0.90
N ALA A 169 9.75 -7.15 -1.07
CA ALA A 169 8.88 -7.21 -2.24
C ALA A 169 7.68 -6.27 -2.07
N HIS A 170 7.21 -5.67 -3.15
CA HIS A 170 6.06 -4.78 -3.14
C HIS A 170 5.19 -5.00 -4.37
N PHE A 171 3.90 -5.26 -4.15
CA PHE A 171 2.93 -5.50 -5.23
C PHE A 171 1.80 -4.46 -5.18
N ILE A 172 1.55 -3.81 -6.31
CA ILE A 172 0.54 -2.75 -6.42
C ILE A 172 -0.67 -3.30 -7.16
N GLY A 173 -1.79 -3.42 -6.45
CA GLY A 173 -3.07 -3.89 -6.95
C GLY A 173 -3.95 -2.75 -7.44
N THR A 174 -4.46 -2.86 -8.67
CA THR A 174 -5.32 -1.81 -9.25
C THR A 174 -6.80 -2.18 -9.13
N TRP A 175 -7.60 -1.25 -8.62
CA TRP A 175 -9.07 -1.34 -8.59
C TRP A 175 -9.69 -0.33 -9.54
N GLU A 176 -10.69 -0.75 -10.31
CA GLU A 176 -11.41 0.11 -11.26
C GLU A 176 -12.87 0.29 -10.83
N PHE A 177 -13.33 1.54 -10.86
CA PHE A 177 -14.69 1.91 -10.52
C PHE A 177 -15.60 1.95 -11.75
N THR A 178 -16.71 1.22 -11.68
CA THR A 178 -17.81 1.29 -12.64
C THR A 178 -18.99 2.00 -11.98
N PRO A 179 -19.40 3.19 -12.45
CA PRO A 179 -20.53 3.91 -11.86
C PRO A 179 -21.82 3.11 -12.02
N ARG A 180 -22.72 3.23 -11.04
CA ARG A 180 -24.07 2.70 -11.15
C ARG A 180 -24.81 3.46 -12.26
N PRO A 181 -25.53 2.79 -13.18
CA PRO A 181 -26.27 3.47 -14.23
C PRO A 181 -27.32 4.41 -13.63
N THR A 182 -27.32 5.65 -14.11
CA THR A 182 -28.41 6.61 -13.93
C THR A 182 -29.31 6.59 -15.16
N TYR A 183 -30.48 7.22 -15.11
CA TYR A 183 -31.42 7.30 -16.22
C TYR A 183 -31.86 8.75 -16.42
N LYS A 184 -32.23 9.10 -17.66
CA LYS A 184 -32.86 10.38 -17.97
C LYS A 184 -34.30 10.15 -18.37
N ALA A 185 -35.23 10.91 -17.81
CA ALA A 185 -36.62 10.91 -18.26
C ALA A 185 -36.86 12.15 -19.13
N THR A 186 -37.28 11.90 -20.37
CA THR A 186 -37.74 12.94 -21.28
C THR A 186 -39.22 12.78 -21.54
N HIS A 187 -39.88 13.89 -21.84
CA HIS A 187 -41.33 13.93 -22.03
C HIS A 187 -41.67 14.52 -23.39
N GLU A 188 -42.67 13.91 -24.03
CA GLU A 188 -43.18 14.39 -25.30
C GLU A 188 -44.70 14.32 -25.29
N PHE A 189 -45.33 15.41 -25.73
CA PHE A 189 -46.74 15.40 -26.10
C PHE A 189 -46.86 15.12 -27.59
N VAL A 190 -47.64 14.10 -27.92
CA VAL A 190 -47.92 13.75 -29.31
C VAL A 190 -49.38 14.08 -29.60
N SER A 191 -49.63 14.63 -30.78
CA SER A 191 -51.00 14.84 -31.27
C SER A 191 -51.62 13.49 -31.60
N GLY A 192 -52.78 13.19 -31.02
CA GLY A 192 -53.57 12.02 -31.38
C GLY A 192 -54.40 12.21 -32.66
N THR A 193 -54.34 13.40 -33.29
CA THR A 193 -54.97 13.65 -34.58
C THR A 193 -53.90 13.73 -35.66
N SER A 194 -53.91 12.78 -36.59
CA SER A 194 -52.96 12.74 -37.70
C SER A 194 -53.00 14.03 -38.52
N GLY A 195 -51.82 14.61 -38.81
CA GLY A 195 -51.68 15.84 -39.59
C GLY A 195 -52.01 17.14 -38.86
N LYS A 196 -52.25 17.14 -37.55
CA LYS A 196 -52.43 18.36 -36.74
C LYS A 196 -51.32 18.53 -35.71
N GLU A 197 -50.70 19.71 -35.69
CA GLU A 197 -49.74 20.07 -34.64
C GLU A 197 -50.42 20.48 -33.33
N LEU A 198 -49.73 20.25 -32.22
CA LEU A 198 -50.15 20.72 -30.90
C LEU A 198 -49.90 22.24 -30.76
N PRO A 199 -50.84 22.99 -30.16
CA PRO A 199 -50.63 24.40 -29.82
C PRO A 199 -49.40 24.61 -28.93
N GLN A 200 -48.74 25.77 -29.05
CA GLN A 200 -47.56 26.08 -28.24
C GLN A 200 -47.88 26.08 -26.74
N GLU A 201 -49.07 26.53 -26.34
CA GLU A 201 -49.51 26.53 -24.95
C GLU A 201 -49.51 25.13 -24.33
N VAL A 202 -49.75 24.09 -25.15
CA VAL A 202 -49.71 22.69 -24.72
C VAL A 202 -48.27 22.18 -24.67
N LYS A 203 -47.44 22.52 -25.66
CA LYS A 203 -46.01 22.17 -25.67
C LYS A 203 -45.26 22.77 -24.46
N SER A 204 -45.64 23.96 -24.01
CA SER A 204 -45.08 24.61 -22.82
C SER A 204 -45.49 23.99 -21.48
N LEU A 205 -46.39 22.99 -21.45
CA LEU A 205 -46.77 22.26 -20.24
C LEU A 205 -45.93 21.01 -20.00
N LEU A 206 -44.97 20.72 -20.88
CA LEU A 206 -44.02 19.64 -20.66
C LEU A 206 -43.25 19.90 -19.36
N PRO A 207 -43.16 18.91 -18.45
CA PRO A 207 -42.22 19.01 -17.35
C PRO A 207 -40.79 19.15 -17.91
N ALA A 208 -39.92 19.79 -17.14
CA ALA A 208 -38.50 19.80 -17.46
C ALA A 208 -37.95 18.36 -17.46
N ASP A 209 -36.97 18.10 -18.32
CA ASP A 209 -36.28 16.82 -18.35
C ASP A 209 -35.65 16.53 -16.98
N GLN A 210 -35.83 15.30 -16.51
CA GLN A 210 -35.20 14.83 -15.27
C GLN A 210 -33.93 14.06 -15.62
N THR A 211 -32.82 14.42 -14.99
CA THR A 211 -31.55 13.71 -15.09
C THR A 211 -31.26 12.90 -13.83
N ASP A 212 -30.30 11.99 -13.92
CA ASP A 212 -29.72 11.28 -12.77
C ASP A 212 -30.71 10.41 -11.97
N LEU A 213 -31.77 9.94 -12.63
CA LEU A 213 -32.76 9.07 -12.02
C LEU A 213 -32.13 7.71 -11.69
N LYS A 214 -32.34 7.22 -10.47
CA LYS A 214 -31.98 5.85 -10.09
C LYS A 214 -32.99 4.87 -10.68
N ASP A 215 -32.55 3.63 -10.94
CA ASP A 215 -33.42 2.57 -11.43
C ASP A 215 -34.67 2.41 -10.52
N GLY A 216 -35.86 2.35 -11.12
CA GLY A 216 -37.14 2.26 -10.41
C GLY A 216 -37.70 3.57 -9.83
N SER A 217 -37.07 4.73 -10.05
CA SER A 217 -37.59 6.02 -9.57
C SER A 217 -38.92 6.39 -10.26
N GLN A 218 -39.93 6.79 -9.47
CA GLN A 218 -41.17 7.34 -10.02
C GLN A 218 -40.97 8.80 -10.44
N ASP A 219 -41.17 9.09 -11.72
CA ASP A 219 -41.25 10.46 -12.22
C ASP A 219 -42.57 11.11 -11.76
N SER A 220 -42.47 11.85 -10.66
CA SER A 220 -43.60 12.53 -10.03
C SER A 220 -44.11 13.75 -10.82
N ASP A 221 -43.30 14.31 -11.73
CA ASP A 221 -43.65 15.50 -12.48
C ASP A 221 -44.47 15.20 -13.73
N SER A 222 -44.22 14.07 -14.42
CA SER A 222 -45.16 13.61 -15.46
C SER A 222 -46.56 13.35 -14.90
N THR A 223 -46.65 12.91 -13.63
CA THR A 223 -47.95 12.69 -12.96
C THR A 223 -48.70 14.00 -12.73
N LYS A 224 -48.00 15.09 -12.39
CA LYS A 224 -48.60 16.43 -12.25
C LYS A 224 -49.01 17.01 -13.60
N SER A 225 -48.16 16.93 -14.63
CA SER A 225 -48.49 17.46 -15.96
C SER A 225 -49.68 16.72 -16.60
N LYS A 226 -49.80 15.40 -16.43
CA LYS A 226 -50.99 14.65 -16.87
C LYS A 226 -52.29 15.13 -16.19
N ARG A 227 -52.24 15.47 -14.89
CA ARG A 227 -53.40 16.03 -14.18
C ARG A 227 -53.76 17.42 -14.68
N LYS A 228 -52.76 18.27 -14.93
CA LYS A 228 -52.97 19.64 -15.43
C LYS A 228 -53.53 19.64 -16.86
N LEU A 229 -53.00 18.78 -17.73
CA LEU A 229 -53.50 18.60 -19.10
C LEU A 229 -54.95 18.08 -19.12
N ARG A 230 -55.35 17.23 -18.16
CA ARG A 230 -56.75 16.79 -18.01
C ARG A 230 -57.70 17.90 -17.54
N GLN A 231 -57.22 18.87 -16.76
CA GLN A 231 -58.05 19.95 -16.22
C GLN A 231 -58.27 21.08 -17.25
N GLN A 232 -57.32 21.32 -18.15
CA GLN A 232 -57.56 22.10 -19.36
C GLN A 232 -58.36 21.21 -20.33
N LYS A 233 -59.65 21.49 -20.54
CA LYS A 233 -60.55 20.76 -21.47
C LYS A 233 -60.09 20.83 -22.95
N VAL A 234 -58.94 20.27 -23.30
CA VAL A 234 -58.47 20.18 -24.69
C VAL A 234 -59.22 19.03 -25.36
N HIS A 235 -60.20 19.35 -26.21
CA HIS A 235 -61.06 18.39 -26.94
C HIS A 235 -60.35 17.71 -28.13
N GLY A 236 -59.07 17.42 -28.00
CA GLY A 236 -58.30 16.64 -28.97
C GLY A 236 -57.44 15.65 -28.21
N ALA A 237 -57.57 14.35 -28.51
CA ALA A 237 -56.80 13.31 -27.86
C ALA A 237 -55.30 13.65 -27.93
N SER A 238 -54.68 13.97 -26.80
CA SER A 238 -53.23 14.12 -26.65
C SER A 238 -52.74 12.99 -25.76
N SER A 239 -51.74 12.25 -26.20
CA SER A 239 -51.06 11.24 -25.38
C SER A 239 -49.75 11.83 -24.85
N HIS A 240 -49.54 11.68 -23.54
CA HIS A 240 -48.26 11.98 -22.90
C HIS A 240 -47.45 10.70 -22.79
N THR A 241 -46.30 10.66 -23.46
CA THR A 241 -45.36 9.54 -23.36
C THR A 241 -44.17 9.96 -22.52
N THR A 242 -43.85 9.17 -21.50
CA THR A 242 -42.57 9.29 -20.76
C THR A 242 -41.59 8.29 -21.37
N ARG A 243 -40.42 8.74 -21.83
CA ARG A 243 -39.33 7.85 -22.22
C ARG A 243 -38.23 7.91 -21.16
N LEU A 244 -37.85 6.73 -20.67
CA LEU A 244 -36.62 6.55 -19.90
C LEU A 244 -35.51 6.21 -20.89
N LEU A 245 -34.55 7.12 -21.01
CA LEU A 245 -33.35 6.93 -21.79
C LEU A 245 -32.24 6.44 -20.86
N LYS A 246 -31.67 5.29 -21.20
CA LYS A 246 -30.38 4.87 -20.62
C LYS A 246 -29.32 5.86 -21.12
N PRO A 247 -28.47 6.43 -20.26
CA PRO A 247 -27.33 7.20 -20.72
C PRO A 247 -26.47 6.28 -21.57
N SER A 248 -26.12 6.75 -22.76
CA SER A 248 -25.02 6.17 -23.53
C SER A 248 -23.78 6.25 -22.65
N MET A 249 -23.08 5.14 -22.42
CA MET A 249 -21.76 5.17 -21.81
C MET A 249 -20.83 5.93 -22.78
N GLU A 250 -20.80 7.25 -22.69
CA GLU A 250 -19.71 8.02 -23.25
C GLU A 250 -18.46 7.57 -22.51
N ARG A 251 -17.63 6.78 -23.20
CA ARG A 251 -16.28 6.50 -22.76
C ARG A 251 -15.66 7.86 -22.43
N MET A 252 -15.28 8.07 -21.18
CA MET A 252 -14.24 9.05 -20.84
C MET A 252 -12.93 8.55 -21.46
N LEU A 253 -12.82 8.69 -22.78
CA LEU A 253 -11.54 8.75 -23.46
C LEU A 253 -11.13 10.21 -23.40
N THR A 254 -10.33 10.55 -22.40
CA THR A 254 -9.59 11.81 -22.40
C THR A 254 -8.12 11.50 -22.20
N SER A 255 -7.42 11.62 -23.34
CA SER A 255 -5.98 11.77 -23.58
C SER A 255 -5.03 10.65 -23.21
#